data_AF-A0A387GLH3-F1
#
_entry.id   AF-A0A387GLH3-F1
#
_cell.length_a   1.000
_cell.length_b   1.000
_cell.length_c   1.000
_cell.angle_alpha   90.00
_cell.angle_beta   90.00
_cell.angle_gamma   90.00
#
_symmetry.space_group_name_H-M   'P 1'
#
loop_
_entity.id
_entity.type
_entity.pdbx_description
1 polymer ?
#
loop_
_entity_poly.entity_id
_entity_poly.type
_entity_poly.pdbx_seq_one_letter_code
_entity_poly.pdbx_strand_id
1 'polypeptide(L)'
;MLKEAFSIARRNVVIYITYVLLLFAAQIADEYLKGSSSTVVSTFLLCTLSMNVQESILWNLDFKATVKHGDFKLLRFFFKPGGFSLLSFFFKSAALFLIALLIMLPFLYFLLKGRDLFSFALWSIFAGMLIFSAIFSIVMAFFGTWLPAGLHGVNSSFGDAFQRGKVRFLATYGRVLAGVTMPVLAAMAAVIVSAIFTGPDLLMDGRPNIPLAVVMIISLSFQVMGWTYISVVLTRRYMEAEHIDAPPAVKELLAVV
;
A
#
# COMPACT_ATOMS: atom_id res chain seq x y z
N MET A 1 12.75 -7.26 -8.12
CA MET A 1 11.64 -6.53 -7.47
C MET A 1 11.81 -6.40 -5.95
N LEU A 2 11.98 -7.48 -5.16
CA LEU A 2 12.17 -7.34 -3.71
C LEU A 2 13.47 -6.58 -3.35
N LYS A 3 14.60 -6.97 -3.95
CA LYS A 3 15.89 -6.27 -3.82
C LYS A 3 15.78 -4.78 -4.16
N GLU A 4 14.97 -4.45 -5.16
CA GLU A 4 14.75 -3.09 -5.61
C GLU A 4 13.90 -2.29 -4.61
N ALA A 5 12.82 -2.87 -4.07
CA ALA A 5 12.04 -2.26 -3.00
C ALA A 5 12.92 -1.92 -1.78
N PHE A 6 13.79 -2.84 -1.36
CA PHE A 6 14.76 -2.60 -0.30
C PHE A 6 15.80 -1.54 -0.66
N SER A 7 16.27 -1.52 -1.91
CA SER A 7 17.21 -0.49 -2.38
C SER A 7 16.59 0.91 -2.31
N ILE A 8 15.34 1.06 -2.78
CA ILE A 8 14.60 2.34 -2.72
C ILE A 8 14.39 2.76 -1.27
N ALA A 9 13.93 1.85 -0.42
CA ALA A 9 13.72 2.13 1.01
C ALA A 9 15.04 2.55 1.71
N ARG A 10 16.14 1.86 1.42
CA ARG A 10 17.46 2.17 1.98
C ARG A 10 17.96 3.54 1.55
N ARG A 11 17.82 3.91 0.26
CA ARG A 11 18.24 5.22 -0.25
C ARG A 11 17.41 6.37 0.34
N ASN A 12 16.15 6.10 0.67
CA ASN A 12 15.19 7.09 1.16
C ASN A 12 14.80 6.88 2.63
N VAL A 13 15.69 6.31 3.45
CA VAL A 13 15.38 5.86 4.83
C VAL A 13 14.75 6.95 5.70
N VAL A 14 15.20 8.19 5.58
CA VAL A 14 14.65 9.33 6.34
C VAL A 14 13.18 9.55 6.02
N ILE A 15 12.79 9.45 4.75
CA ILE A 15 11.39 9.64 4.33
C ILE A 15 10.53 8.49 4.85
N TYR A 16 11.04 7.26 4.82
CA TYR A 16 10.35 6.10 5.37
C TYR A 16 10.11 6.22 6.87
N ILE A 17 11.12 6.66 7.64
CA ILE A 17 10.98 6.95 9.07
C ILE A 17 9.90 8.01 9.29
N THR A 18 9.90 9.09 8.50
CA THR A 18 8.86 10.12 8.58
C THR A 18 7.46 9.55 8.33
N TYR A 19 7.27 8.71 7.29
CA TYR A 19 5.97 8.08 7.03
C TYR A 19 5.52 7.21 8.20
N VAL A 20 6.41 6.38 8.75
CA VAL A 20 6.08 5.52 9.91
C VAL A 20 5.69 6.37 11.12
N LEU A 21 6.43 7.44 11.42
CA LEU A 21 6.12 8.34 12.53
C LEU A 21 4.80 9.09 12.32
N LEU A 22 4.49 9.54 11.10
CA LEU A 22 3.21 10.20 10.79
C LEU A 22 2.02 9.23 10.92
N LEU A 23 2.18 7.98 10.45
CA LEU A 23 1.16 6.95 10.61
C LEU A 23 0.94 6.62 12.10
N PHE A 24 2.03 6.50 12.86
CA PHE A 24 1.97 6.25 14.29
C PHE A 24 1.31 7.42 15.05
N ALA A 25 1.68 8.66 14.72
CA ALA A 25 1.08 9.86 15.30
C ALA A 25 -0.42 9.95 14.98
N ALA A 26 -0.85 9.55 13.78
CA ALA A 26 -2.27 9.51 13.43
C ALA A 26 -3.05 8.50 14.29
N GLN A 27 -2.44 7.36 14.64
CA GLN A 27 -3.06 6.37 15.53
C GLN A 27 -3.20 6.87 16.97
N ILE A 28 -2.16 7.53 17.50
CA ILE A 28 -2.23 8.19 18.82
C ILE A 28 -3.32 9.28 18.82
N ALA A 29 -3.40 10.07 17.74
CA ALA A 29 -4.39 11.14 17.63
C ALA A 29 -5.82 10.60 17.64
N ASP A 30 -6.10 9.46 16.98
CA ASP A 30 -7.42 8.83 16.99
C ASP A 30 -7.84 8.39 18.40
N GLU A 31 -6.91 7.83 19.19
CA GLU A 31 -7.17 7.45 20.59
C GLU A 31 -7.43 8.68 21.47
N TYR A 32 -6.63 9.75 21.30
CA TYR A 32 -6.80 10.99 22.05
C TYR A 32 -8.12 11.71 21.71
N LEU A 33 -8.47 11.76 20.43
CA LEU A 33 -9.67 12.44 19.94
C LEU A 33 -10.94 11.57 19.99
N LYS A 34 -10.82 10.29 20.37
CA LYS A 34 -11.88 9.28 20.31
C LYS A 34 -12.55 9.20 18.92
N GLY A 35 -11.76 9.46 17.89
CA GLY A 35 -12.20 9.52 16.49
C GLY A 35 -11.71 8.32 15.68
N SER A 36 -12.21 8.18 14.46
CA SER A 36 -11.78 7.14 13.51
C SER A 36 -11.18 7.74 12.22
N SER A 37 -10.53 8.89 12.34
CA SER A 37 -10.07 9.69 11.19
C SER A 37 -8.75 9.18 10.60
N SER A 38 -7.96 8.42 11.37
CA SER A 38 -6.63 7.95 10.97
C SER A 38 -6.67 7.03 9.77
N THR A 39 -7.77 6.32 9.49
CA THR A 39 -7.88 5.45 8.31
C THR A 39 -7.73 6.24 7.02
N VAL A 40 -8.39 7.40 6.92
CA VAL A 40 -8.32 8.27 5.74
C VAL A 40 -6.92 8.87 5.61
N VAL A 41 -6.37 9.39 6.72
CA VAL A 41 -5.01 9.96 6.77
C VAL A 41 -3.96 8.92 6.38
N SER A 42 -4.05 7.72 6.93
CA SER A 42 -3.13 6.61 6.65
C SER A 42 -3.21 6.19 5.19
N THR A 43 -4.42 6.05 4.65
CA THR A 43 -4.62 5.72 3.23
C THR A 43 -4.03 6.80 2.33
N PHE A 44 -4.23 8.08 2.68
CA PHE A 44 -3.67 9.21 1.94
C PHE A 44 -2.13 9.23 1.98
N LEU A 45 -1.53 9.01 3.15
CA LEU A 45 -0.08 8.91 3.32
C LEU A 45 0.50 7.75 2.51
N LEU A 46 -0.13 6.57 2.56
CA LEU A 46 0.30 5.38 1.81
C LEU A 46 0.13 5.55 0.30
N CYS A 47 -0.90 6.27 -0.16
CA CYS A 47 -1.05 6.66 -1.56
C CYS A 47 0.09 7.59 -2.00
N THR A 48 0.41 8.59 -1.18
CA THR A 48 1.51 9.54 -1.46
C THR A 48 2.86 8.81 -1.55
N LEU A 49 3.13 7.90 -0.61
CA LEU A 49 4.32 7.05 -0.63
C LEU A 49 4.35 6.20 -1.91
N SER A 50 3.23 5.53 -2.22
CA SER A 50 3.12 4.66 -3.40
C SER A 50 3.39 5.45 -4.68
N MET A 51 2.80 6.63 -4.82
CA MET A 51 3.07 7.54 -5.93
C MET A 51 4.57 7.86 -6.04
N ASN A 52 5.20 8.32 -4.95
CA ASN A 52 6.64 8.64 -4.94
C ASN A 52 7.52 7.43 -5.34
N VAL A 53 7.17 6.23 -4.89
CA VAL A 53 7.85 4.98 -5.29
C VAL A 53 7.69 4.73 -6.79
N GLN A 54 6.46 4.80 -7.32
CA GLN A 54 6.20 4.56 -8.74
C GLN A 54 6.93 5.60 -9.63
N GLU A 55 6.89 6.87 -9.24
CA GLU A 55 7.61 7.97 -9.88
C GLU A 55 9.13 7.75 -9.86
N SER A 56 9.71 7.36 -8.71
CA SER A 56 11.13 7.07 -8.60
C SER A 56 11.61 5.97 -9.54
N ILE A 57 10.76 4.98 -9.81
CA ILE A 57 11.07 3.85 -10.68
C ILE A 57 10.93 4.23 -12.15
N LEU A 58 9.86 4.97 -12.49
CA LEU A 58 9.60 5.43 -13.85
C LEU A 58 10.71 6.35 -14.36
N TRP A 59 11.19 7.26 -13.52
CA TRP A 59 12.19 8.26 -13.92
C TRP A 59 13.60 7.99 -13.39
N ASN A 60 13.80 6.91 -12.63
CA ASN A 60 15.08 6.56 -12.00
C ASN A 60 15.66 7.70 -11.14
N LEU A 61 14.79 8.36 -10.37
CA LEU A 61 15.12 9.50 -9.52
C LEU A 61 14.95 9.14 -8.03
N ASP A 62 15.81 9.68 -7.17
CA ASP A 62 15.55 9.66 -5.72
C ASP A 62 14.38 10.58 -5.37
N PHE A 63 13.69 10.35 -4.24
CA PHE A 63 12.50 11.13 -3.89
C PHE A 63 12.75 12.63 -3.81
N LYS A 64 13.96 13.04 -3.34
CA LYS A 64 14.37 14.46 -3.32
C LYS A 64 14.48 15.04 -4.73
N ALA A 65 14.95 14.25 -5.70
CA ALA A 65 15.07 14.65 -7.09
C ALA A 65 13.71 14.64 -7.78
N THR A 66 12.83 13.68 -7.48
CA THR A 66 11.43 13.66 -7.94
C THR A 66 10.69 14.94 -7.51
N VAL A 67 10.87 15.36 -6.26
CA VAL A 67 10.28 16.61 -5.76
C VAL A 67 10.78 17.84 -6.52
N LYS A 68 12.07 17.87 -6.91
CA LYS A 68 12.62 18.98 -7.69
C LYS A 68 12.19 18.93 -9.16
N HIS A 69 12.09 17.75 -9.76
CA HIS A 69 11.72 17.56 -11.15
C HIS A 69 10.24 17.88 -11.41
N GLY A 70 9.38 17.72 -10.40
CA GLY A 70 7.94 18.00 -10.50
C GLY A 70 7.53 19.47 -10.45
N ASP A 71 8.46 20.42 -10.27
CA ASP A 71 8.16 21.84 -9.97
C ASP A 71 7.07 21.92 -8.88
N PHE A 72 7.42 21.41 -7.69
CA PHE A 72 6.56 21.16 -6.52
C PHE A 72 5.94 22.44 -5.92
N LYS A 73 5.11 23.15 -6.69
CA LYS A 73 4.09 24.03 -6.10
C LYS A 73 3.03 23.11 -5.53
N LEU A 74 2.88 23.09 -4.21
CA LEU A 74 1.93 22.25 -3.48
C LEU A 74 0.51 22.30 -4.10
N LEU A 75 0.07 23.47 -4.57
CA LEU A 75 -1.18 23.64 -5.30
C LEU A 75 -1.25 22.86 -6.63
N ARG A 76 -0.14 22.80 -7.37
CA ARG A 76 0.01 22.08 -8.65
C ARG A 76 0.16 20.58 -8.44
N PHE A 77 0.69 20.15 -7.30
CA PHE A 77 0.74 18.74 -6.87
C PHE A 77 -0.67 18.17 -6.62
N PHE A 78 -1.56 18.99 -6.04
CA PHE A 78 -2.97 18.61 -5.84
C PHE A 78 -3.86 18.86 -7.07
N PHE A 79 -3.65 19.96 -7.80
CA PHE A 79 -4.55 20.45 -8.85
C PHE A 79 -3.83 20.82 -10.16
N LYS A 80 -2.96 19.95 -10.69
CA LYS A 80 -2.34 20.19 -12.01
C LYS A 80 -3.43 20.27 -13.09
N PRO A 81 -3.68 21.43 -13.71
CA PRO A 81 -4.64 21.51 -14.82
C PRO A 81 -4.03 20.77 -16.01
N GLY A 82 -4.67 19.70 -16.47
CA GLY A 82 -4.24 18.93 -17.65
C GLY A 82 -3.14 17.88 -17.41
N GLY A 83 -2.81 17.54 -16.16
CA GLY A 83 -1.83 16.49 -15.83
C GLY A 83 -2.28 15.57 -14.70
N PHE A 84 -1.63 14.42 -14.55
CA PHE A 84 -1.92 13.47 -13.47
C PHE A 84 -1.55 14.08 -12.11
N SER A 85 -2.54 14.25 -11.23
CA SER A 85 -2.37 14.83 -9.89
C SER A 85 -2.42 13.76 -8.80
N LEU A 86 -1.92 14.07 -7.61
CA LEU A 86 -2.04 13.18 -6.45
C LEU A 86 -3.51 12.82 -6.16
N LEU A 87 -4.42 13.77 -6.37
CA LEU A 87 -5.85 13.55 -6.22
C LEU A 87 -6.37 12.49 -7.20
N SER A 88 -5.92 12.53 -8.47
CA SER A 88 -6.25 11.51 -9.47
C SER A 88 -5.70 10.14 -9.07
N PHE A 89 -4.44 10.09 -8.60
CA PHE A 89 -3.85 8.85 -8.09
C PHE A 89 -4.63 8.26 -6.91
N PHE A 90 -5.03 9.13 -5.97
CA PHE A 90 -5.82 8.76 -4.81
C PHE A 90 -7.19 8.21 -5.23
N PHE A 91 -7.91 8.89 -6.13
CA PHE A 91 -9.21 8.41 -6.61
C PHE A 91 -9.12 7.11 -7.40
N LYS A 92 -8.07 6.91 -8.21
CA LYS A 92 -7.84 5.63 -8.89
C LYS A 92 -7.55 4.51 -7.89
N SER A 93 -6.70 4.77 -6.90
CA SER A 93 -6.41 3.81 -5.82
C SER A 93 -7.66 3.48 -5.00
N ALA A 94 -8.47 4.49 -4.67
CA ALA A 94 -9.74 4.32 -3.98
C ALA A 94 -10.75 3.53 -4.83
N ALA A 95 -10.83 3.78 -6.13
CA ALA A 95 -11.69 3.00 -7.04
C ALA A 95 -11.28 1.52 -7.07
N LEU A 96 -9.98 1.21 -7.17
CA LEU A 96 -9.48 -0.17 -7.11
C LEU A 96 -9.80 -0.84 -5.77
N PHE A 97 -9.64 -0.11 -4.66
CA PHE A 97 -10.00 -0.59 -3.33
C PHE A 97 -11.50 -0.86 -3.21
N LEU A 98 -12.36 0.05 -3.69
CA LEU A 98 -13.82 -0.10 -3.67
C LEU A 98 -14.28 -1.28 -4.54
N ILE A 99 -13.68 -1.48 -5.71
CA ILE A 99 -13.96 -2.66 -6.54
C ILE A 99 -13.66 -3.95 -5.76
N ALA A 100 -12.50 -4.02 -5.11
CA ALA A 100 -12.15 -5.19 -4.28
C ALA A 100 -13.14 -5.39 -3.12
N LEU A 101 -13.54 -4.31 -2.45
CA LEU A 101 -14.52 -4.35 -1.36
C LEU A 101 -15.88 -4.87 -1.85
N LEU A 102 -16.38 -4.37 -2.98
CA LEU A 102 -17.65 -4.83 -3.57
C LEU A 102 -17.61 -6.31 -3.96
N ILE A 103 -16.50 -6.78 -4.52
CA ILE A 103 -16.31 -8.20 -4.87
C ILE A 103 -16.25 -9.07 -3.60
N MET A 104 -15.73 -8.55 -2.50
CA MET A 104 -15.62 -9.26 -1.22
C MET A 104 -16.97 -9.49 -0.52
N LEU A 105 -17.93 -8.56 -0.66
CA LEU A 105 -19.23 -8.61 0.04
C LEU A 105 -19.96 -9.96 -0.03
N PRO A 106 -20.12 -10.64 -1.20
CA PRO A 106 -20.77 -11.94 -1.25
C PRO A 106 -20.03 -13.01 -0.41
N PHE A 107 -18.69 -13.02 -0.43
CA PHE A 107 -17.89 -13.95 0.37
C PHE A 107 -18.07 -13.69 1.87
N LEU A 108 -18.11 -12.41 2.26
CA LEU A 108 -18.36 -12.02 3.64
C LEU A 108 -19.75 -12.46 4.11
N TYR A 109 -20.78 -12.29 3.27
CA TYR A 109 -22.13 -12.77 3.57
C TYR A 109 -22.15 -14.29 3.82
N PHE A 110 -21.51 -15.08 2.96
CA PHE A 110 -21.42 -16.53 3.16
C PHE A 110 -20.62 -16.91 4.41
N LEU A 111 -19.56 -16.16 4.73
CA LEU A 111 -18.74 -16.42 5.91
C LEU A 111 -19.52 -16.18 7.22
N LEU A 112 -20.35 -15.13 7.25
CA LEU A 112 -21.12 -14.71 8.43
C LEU A 112 -22.46 -15.43 8.58
N LYS A 113 -22.99 -16.03 7.50
CA LYS A 113 -24.29 -16.71 7.51
C LYS A 113 -24.29 -17.89 8.49
N GLY A 114 -25.16 -17.81 9.51
CA GLY A 114 -25.44 -18.92 10.43
C GLY A 114 -24.43 -19.12 11.57
N ARG A 115 -23.63 -18.11 11.92
CA ARG A 115 -22.67 -18.18 13.04
C ARG A 115 -23.04 -17.22 14.16
N ASP A 116 -22.92 -17.68 15.42
CA ASP A 116 -23.08 -16.83 16.60
C ASP A 116 -21.93 -15.82 16.70
N LEU A 117 -22.30 -14.55 16.85
CA LEU A 117 -21.40 -13.40 16.72
C LEU A 117 -20.27 -13.34 17.77
N PHE A 118 -20.42 -13.97 18.94
CA PHE A 118 -19.58 -13.66 20.11
C PHE A 118 -18.28 -14.48 20.22
N SER A 119 -18.29 -15.80 19.97
CA SER A 119 -17.06 -16.63 20.00
C SER A 119 -16.33 -16.69 18.65
N PHE A 120 -16.97 -16.20 17.57
CA PHE A 120 -16.47 -16.33 16.20
C PHE A 120 -15.95 -15.01 15.61
N ALA A 121 -16.02 -13.89 16.35
CA ALA A 121 -15.71 -12.55 15.85
C ALA A 121 -14.26 -12.40 15.35
N LEU A 122 -13.26 -12.77 16.15
CA LEU A 122 -11.85 -12.60 15.78
C LEU A 122 -11.44 -13.44 14.56
N TRP A 123 -11.87 -14.71 14.54
CA TRP A 123 -11.62 -15.60 13.40
C TRP A 123 -12.33 -15.14 12.13
N SER A 124 -13.56 -14.61 12.24
CA SER A 124 -14.26 -14.00 11.11
C SER A 124 -13.57 -12.76 10.58
N ILE A 125 -13.09 -11.87 11.46
CA ILE A 125 -12.35 -10.66 11.07
C ILE A 125 -11.07 -11.07 10.34
N PHE A 126 -10.32 -12.03 10.87
CA PHE A 126 -9.09 -12.51 10.23
C PHE A 126 -9.36 -13.17 8.88
N ALA A 127 -10.33 -14.08 8.80
CA ALA A 127 -10.72 -14.70 7.56
C ALA A 127 -11.18 -13.65 6.53
N GLY A 128 -11.95 -12.65 6.98
CA GLY A 128 -12.34 -11.49 6.17
C GLY A 128 -11.13 -10.72 5.64
N MET A 129 -10.14 -10.41 6.48
CA MET A 129 -8.90 -9.74 6.06
C MET A 129 -8.10 -10.55 5.02
N LEU A 130 -8.02 -11.88 5.19
CA LEU A 130 -7.34 -12.74 4.22
C LEU A 130 -8.09 -12.82 2.89
N ILE A 131 -9.42 -12.96 2.92
CA ILE A 131 -10.27 -12.95 1.72
C ILE A 131 -10.14 -11.61 1.01
N PHE A 132 -10.22 -10.50 1.75
CA PHE A 132 -10.01 -9.16 1.20
C PHE A 132 -8.63 -9.04 0.56
N SER A 133 -7.57 -9.51 1.23
CA SER A 133 -6.21 -9.48 0.70
C SER A 133 -6.07 -10.26 -0.60
N ALA A 134 -6.70 -11.44 -0.69
CA ALA A 134 -6.74 -12.23 -1.92
C ALA A 134 -7.47 -11.49 -3.05
N ILE A 135 -8.68 -10.99 -2.79
CA ILE A 135 -9.50 -10.29 -3.79
C ILE A 135 -8.83 -8.99 -4.23
N PHE A 136 -8.31 -8.19 -3.29
CA PHE A 136 -7.58 -6.97 -3.60
C PHE A 136 -6.35 -7.28 -4.45
N SER A 137 -5.63 -8.37 -4.18
CA SER A 137 -4.49 -8.79 -5.00
C SER A 137 -4.90 -9.19 -6.42
N ILE A 138 -6.08 -9.82 -6.60
CA ILE A 138 -6.64 -10.11 -7.92
C ILE A 138 -6.92 -8.81 -8.67
N VAL A 139 -7.62 -7.85 -8.03
CA VAL A 139 -7.96 -6.55 -8.62
C VAL A 139 -6.69 -5.79 -9.01
N MET A 140 -5.69 -5.74 -8.13
CA MET A 140 -4.42 -5.09 -8.40
C MET A 140 -3.59 -5.82 -9.47
N ALA A 141 -3.68 -7.15 -9.58
CA ALA A 141 -3.00 -7.89 -10.65
C ALA A 141 -3.59 -7.59 -12.04
N PHE A 142 -4.90 -7.39 -12.12
CA PHE A 142 -5.57 -7.02 -13.39
C PHE A 142 -5.46 -5.54 -13.71
N PHE A 143 -5.69 -4.67 -12.73
CA PHE A 143 -5.92 -3.24 -12.97
C PHE A 143 -4.88 -2.33 -12.30
N GLY A 144 -3.99 -2.87 -11.46
CA GLY A 144 -3.03 -2.08 -10.70
C GLY A 144 -2.02 -1.32 -11.56
N THR A 145 -1.75 -1.77 -12.80
CA THR A 145 -0.91 -1.02 -13.76
C THR A 145 -1.57 0.28 -14.24
N TRP A 146 -2.85 0.50 -13.94
CA TRP A 146 -3.54 1.77 -14.20
C TRP A 146 -2.95 2.95 -13.40
N LEU A 147 -2.35 2.66 -12.25
CA LEU A 147 -1.70 3.65 -11.39
C LEU A 147 -0.41 4.20 -12.04
N PRO A 148 0.62 3.39 -12.34
CA PRO A 148 1.84 3.87 -12.99
C PRO A 148 1.59 4.38 -14.42
N ALA A 149 0.63 3.80 -15.15
CA ALA A 149 0.23 4.33 -16.47
C ALA A 149 -0.36 5.74 -16.39
N GLY A 150 -1.09 6.04 -15.31
CA GLY A 150 -1.58 7.39 -15.04
C GLY A 150 -0.45 8.39 -14.83
N LEU A 151 0.57 7.99 -14.05
CA LEU A 151 1.76 8.82 -13.80
C LEU A 151 2.58 9.07 -15.06
N HIS A 152 2.78 8.03 -15.87
CA HIS A 152 3.55 8.12 -17.10
C HIS A 152 2.79 8.82 -18.24
N GLY A 153 1.46 8.75 -18.25
CA GLY A 153 0.60 9.41 -19.23
C GLY A 153 0.40 8.65 -20.55
N VAL A 154 0.93 7.43 -20.67
CA VAL A 154 0.82 6.59 -21.87
C VAL A 154 -0.07 5.38 -21.58
N ASN A 155 -1.05 5.12 -22.46
CA ASN A 155 -1.98 3.99 -22.37
C ASN A 155 -2.65 3.89 -20.98
N SER A 156 -3.13 5.02 -20.48
CA SER A 156 -3.65 5.18 -19.12
C SER A 156 -5.13 4.81 -18.97
N SER A 157 -5.73 4.16 -19.97
CA SER A 157 -7.14 3.74 -19.89
C SER A 157 -7.28 2.51 -18.97
N PHE A 158 -8.49 2.32 -18.44
CA PHE A 158 -8.81 1.16 -17.60
C PHE A 158 -8.73 -0.16 -18.41
N GLY A 159 -9.12 -0.11 -19.69
CA GLY A 159 -9.04 -1.24 -20.61
C GLY A 159 -7.59 -1.67 -20.89
N ASP A 160 -6.69 -0.71 -21.09
CA ASP A 160 -5.27 -1.00 -21.31
C ASP A 160 -4.65 -1.67 -20.07
N ALA A 161 -5.02 -1.19 -18.87
CA ALA A 161 -4.56 -1.81 -17.64
C ALA A 161 -4.95 -3.29 -17.55
N PHE A 162 -6.19 -3.61 -17.91
CA PHE A 162 -6.68 -4.99 -17.95
C PHE A 162 -5.92 -5.86 -18.94
N GLN A 163 -5.65 -5.36 -20.15
CA GLN A 163 -4.88 -6.11 -21.16
C GLN A 163 -3.47 -6.42 -20.67
N ARG A 164 -2.80 -5.44 -20.03
CA ARG A 164 -1.49 -5.66 -19.38
C ARG A 164 -1.56 -6.70 -18.27
N GLY A 165 -2.61 -6.64 -17.44
CA GLY A 165 -2.81 -7.54 -16.32
C GLY A 165 -3.02 -9.00 -16.71
N LYS A 166 -3.77 -9.26 -17.80
CA LYS A 166 -4.07 -10.62 -18.28
C LYS A 166 -2.83 -11.45 -18.58
N VAL A 167 -1.87 -10.88 -19.31
CA VAL A 167 -0.71 -11.61 -19.84
C VAL A 167 0.16 -12.18 -18.71
N ARG A 168 0.26 -11.50 -17.57
CA ARG A 168 1.14 -11.88 -16.44
C ARG A 168 0.40 -12.05 -15.13
N PHE A 169 -0.90 -12.35 -15.19
CA PHE A 169 -1.80 -12.35 -14.04
C PHE A 169 -1.23 -13.13 -12.84
N LEU A 170 -0.95 -14.42 -12.99
CA LEU A 170 -0.53 -15.28 -11.87
C LEU A 170 0.75 -14.77 -11.19
N ALA A 171 1.73 -14.35 -11.98
CA ALA A 171 3.01 -13.87 -11.48
C ALA A 171 2.91 -12.48 -10.83
N THR A 172 1.94 -11.64 -11.22
CA THR A 172 1.66 -10.36 -10.57
C THR A 172 0.82 -10.57 -9.31
N TYR A 173 -0.21 -11.41 -9.39
CA TYR A 173 -1.07 -11.79 -8.28
C TYR A 173 -0.26 -12.34 -7.10
N GLY A 174 0.58 -13.35 -7.31
CA GLY A 174 1.38 -13.93 -6.22
C GLY A 174 2.30 -12.93 -5.54
N ARG A 175 2.86 -11.97 -6.31
CA ARG A 175 3.70 -10.91 -5.75
C ARG A 175 2.89 -9.87 -4.98
N VAL A 176 1.77 -9.39 -5.54
CA VAL A 176 0.91 -8.44 -4.84
C VAL A 176 0.34 -9.07 -3.57
N LEU A 177 -0.10 -10.33 -3.63
CA LEU A 177 -0.58 -11.08 -2.47
C LEU A 177 0.48 -11.16 -1.38
N ALA A 178 1.73 -11.50 -1.71
CA ALA A 178 2.81 -11.48 -0.74
C ALA A 178 3.01 -10.08 -0.12
N GLY A 179 2.91 -9.03 -0.92
CA GLY A 179 3.04 -7.64 -0.49
C GLY A 179 1.92 -7.15 0.43
N VAL A 180 0.69 -7.62 0.23
CA VAL A 180 -0.49 -7.27 1.04
C VAL A 180 -0.58 -8.12 2.31
N THR A 181 -0.28 -9.42 2.21
CA THR A 181 -0.41 -10.36 3.32
C THR A 181 0.65 -10.15 4.39
N MET A 182 1.89 -9.76 4.03
CA MET A 182 2.95 -9.50 5.02
C MET A 182 2.54 -8.45 6.08
N PRO A 183 2.06 -7.25 5.69
CA PRO A 183 1.51 -6.27 6.62
C PRO A 183 0.36 -6.81 7.48
N VAL A 184 -0.55 -7.61 6.91
CA VAL A 184 -1.69 -8.19 7.64
C VAL A 184 -1.22 -9.14 8.72
N LEU A 185 -0.23 -9.99 8.42
CA LEU A 185 0.36 -10.90 9.41
C LEU A 185 1.10 -10.14 10.51
N ALA A 186 1.81 -9.06 10.16
CA ALA A 186 2.48 -8.20 11.14
C ALA A 186 1.48 -7.48 12.06
N ALA A 187 0.37 -6.97 11.50
CA ALA A 187 -0.72 -6.37 12.26
C ALA A 187 -1.40 -7.41 13.19
N MET A 188 -1.61 -8.63 12.72
CA MET A 188 -2.18 -9.69 13.54
C MET A 188 -1.25 -10.06 14.70
N ALA A 189 0.05 -10.23 14.42
CA ALA A 189 1.04 -10.47 15.47
C ALA A 189 1.03 -9.33 16.50
N ALA A 190 0.89 -8.08 16.06
CA ALA A 190 0.78 -6.93 16.94
C ALA A 190 -0.45 -6.99 17.86
N VAL A 191 -1.62 -7.33 17.32
CA VAL A 191 -2.86 -7.49 18.09
C VAL A 191 -2.75 -8.63 19.10
N ILE A 192 -2.16 -9.76 18.71
CA ILE A 192 -1.96 -10.91 19.62
C ILE A 192 -1.03 -10.53 20.77
N VAL A 193 0.11 -9.88 20.49
CA VAL A 193 1.05 -9.43 21.52
C VAL A 193 0.40 -8.41 22.45
N SER A 194 -0.37 -7.47 21.90
CA SER A 194 -1.15 -6.50 22.66
C SER A 194 -2.13 -7.19 23.63
N ALA A 195 -2.93 -8.13 23.12
CA ALA A 195 -3.93 -8.85 23.92
C ALA A 195 -3.33 -9.70 25.05
N ILE A 196 -2.13 -10.26 24.85
CA ILE A 196 -1.48 -11.12 25.85
C ILE A 196 -0.77 -10.32 26.94
N PHE A 197 -0.06 -9.26 26.58
CA PHE A 197 0.95 -8.68 27.48
C PHE A 197 0.64 -7.29 28.03
N THR A 198 -0.19 -6.50 27.34
CA THR A 198 -0.30 -5.09 27.68
C THR A 198 -1.73 -4.59 27.75
N GLY A 199 -2.64 -5.02 26.86
CA GLY A 199 -3.97 -4.44 26.68
C GLY A 199 -4.07 -3.69 25.33
N PRO A 200 -5.29 -3.39 24.85
CA PRO A 200 -5.52 -2.87 23.49
C PRO A 200 -5.15 -1.40 23.31
N ASP A 201 -5.06 -0.65 24.41
CA ASP A 201 -4.91 0.79 24.39
C ASP A 201 -3.42 1.20 24.29
N LEU A 202 -3.16 2.16 23.41
CA LEU A 202 -1.86 2.78 23.19
C LEU A 202 -1.51 3.72 24.35
N LEU A 203 -2.53 4.25 25.04
CA LEU A 203 -2.42 5.04 26.25
C LEU A 203 -3.07 4.32 27.44
N MET A 204 -2.24 3.91 28.41
CA MET A 204 -2.70 3.31 29.67
C MET A 204 -2.62 4.35 30.77
N ASP A 205 -3.78 4.70 31.35
CA ASP A 205 -3.90 5.71 32.42
C ASP A 205 -3.23 7.05 32.06
N GLY A 206 -3.33 7.45 30.78
CA GLY A 206 -2.72 8.68 30.26
C GLY A 206 -1.20 8.60 30.03
N ARG A 207 -0.60 7.41 30.14
CA ARG A 207 0.83 7.17 29.83
C ARG A 207 0.96 6.29 28.58
N PRO A 208 1.98 6.51 27.74
CA PRO A 208 2.21 5.68 26.57
C PRO A 208 2.57 4.25 26.98
N ASN A 209 1.86 3.29 26.41
CA ASN A 209 2.17 1.87 26.49
C ASN A 209 3.37 1.58 25.57
N ILE A 210 4.58 1.74 26.11
CA ILE A 210 5.84 1.64 25.35
C ILE A 210 5.96 0.30 24.59
N PRO A 211 5.67 -0.87 25.19
CA PRO A 211 5.73 -2.13 24.44
C PRO A 211 4.78 -2.18 23.24
N LEU A 212 3.54 -1.71 23.40
CA LEU A 212 2.58 -1.66 22.28
C LEU A 212 3.02 -0.67 21.20
N ALA A 213 3.53 0.49 21.59
CA ALA A 213 4.08 1.48 20.66
C ALA A 213 5.20 0.90 19.78
N VAL A 214 6.14 0.15 20.37
CA VAL A 214 7.22 -0.51 19.64
C VAL A 214 6.66 -1.52 18.64
N VAL A 215 5.74 -2.38 19.08
CA VAL A 215 5.10 -3.39 18.24
C VAL A 215 4.33 -2.74 17.07
N MET A 216 3.67 -1.62 17.33
CA MET A 216 2.93 -0.87 16.32
C MET A 216 3.84 -0.21 15.30
N ILE A 217 4.94 0.41 15.73
CA ILE A 217 5.97 0.97 14.83
C ILE A 217 6.55 -0.12 13.92
N ILE A 218 6.80 -1.31 14.45
CA ILE A 218 7.25 -2.47 13.65
C ILE A 218 6.17 -2.85 12.62
N SER A 219 4.91 -2.95 13.04
CA SER A 219 3.79 -3.27 12.15
C SER A 219 3.62 -2.25 11.02
N LEU A 220 3.66 -0.95 11.36
CA LEU A 220 3.63 0.15 10.41
C LEU A 220 4.81 0.13 9.43
N SER A 221 6.00 -0.28 9.90
CA SER A 221 7.18 -0.45 9.04
C SER A 221 6.95 -1.56 8.02
N PHE A 222 6.38 -2.70 8.43
CA PHE A 222 5.97 -3.76 7.49
C PHE A 222 4.92 -3.27 6.50
N GLN A 223 3.95 -2.46 6.95
CA GLN A 223 2.92 -1.88 6.09
C GLN A 223 3.53 -0.98 5.01
N VAL A 224 4.37 -0.02 5.41
CA VAL A 224 5.09 0.89 4.50
C VAL A 224 5.94 0.10 3.49
N MET A 225 6.62 -0.96 3.94
CA MET A 225 7.42 -1.84 3.06
C MET A 225 6.55 -2.65 2.10
N GLY A 226 5.40 -3.17 2.55
CA GLY A 226 4.44 -3.89 1.72
C GLY A 226 3.92 -3.02 0.57
N TRP A 227 3.48 -1.80 0.87
CA TRP A 227 3.02 -0.83 -0.14
C TRP A 227 4.12 -0.41 -1.11
N THR A 228 5.36 -0.26 -0.63
CA THR A 228 6.53 -0.02 -1.47
C THR A 228 6.73 -1.17 -2.45
N TYR A 229 6.70 -2.42 -1.96
CA TYR A 229 6.90 -3.59 -2.79
C TYR A 229 5.79 -3.73 -3.85
N ILE A 230 4.53 -3.53 -3.48
CA ILE A 230 3.40 -3.53 -4.43
C ILE A 230 3.62 -2.47 -5.52
N SER A 231 4.00 -1.24 -5.13
CA SER A 231 4.28 -0.15 -6.06
C SER A 231 5.41 -0.48 -7.04
N VAL A 232 6.48 -1.13 -6.56
CA VAL A 232 7.57 -1.62 -7.41
C VAL A 232 7.07 -2.67 -8.41
N VAL A 233 6.31 -3.66 -7.93
CA VAL A 233 5.77 -4.73 -8.76
C VAL A 233 4.90 -4.15 -9.88
N LEU A 234 3.95 -3.28 -9.55
CA LEU A 234 3.03 -2.69 -10.53
C LEU A 234 3.76 -1.82 -11.55
N THR A 235 4.71 -1.00 -11.12
CA THR A 235 5.48 -0.14 -12.02
C THR A 235 6.34 -0.95 -12.97
N ARG A 236 7.02 -1.99 -12.46
CA ARG A 236 7.83 -2.87 -13.31
C ARG A 236 6.98 -3.64 -14.30
N ARG A 237 5.80 -4.12 -13.89
CA ARG A 237 4.85 -4.75 -14.82
C ARG A 237 4.33 -3.81 -15.89
N TYR A 238 4.12 -2.54 -15.54
CA TYR A 238 3.77 -1.52 -16.51
C TYR A 238 4.92 -1.28 -17.51
N MET A 239 6.15 -1.05 -17.03
CA MET A 239 7.32 -0.83 -17.89
C MET A 239 7.59 -2.01 -18.82
N GLU A 240 7.49 -3.24 -18.30
CA GLU A 240 7.64 -4.47 -19.09
C GLU A 240 6.60 -4.58 -20.21
N ALA A 241 5.36 -4.15 -19.96
CA ALA A 241 4.29 -4.24 -20.95
C ALA A 241 4.39 -3.15 -22.02
N GLU A 242 4.88 -1.96 -21.67
CA GLU A 242 5.07 -0.83 -22.58
C GLU A 242 6.47 -0.78 -23.21
N HIS A 243 7.30 -1.82 -23.00
CA HIS A 243 8.68 -1.91 -23.50
C HIS A 243 9.55 -0.69 -23.12
N ILE A 244 9.31 -0.12 -21.93
CA ILE A 244 10.11 0.96 -21.38
C ILE A 244 11.38 0.34 -20.79
N ASP A 245 12.53 0.66 -21.37
CA ASP A 245 13.82 0.14 -20.94
C ASP A 245 14.06 0.38 -19.45
N ALA A 246 14.34 -0.69 -18.70
CA ALA A 246 14.78 -0.56 -17.32
C ALA A 246 16.19 0.07 -17.29
N PRO A 247 16.50 0.94 -16.31
CA PRO A 247 17.83 1.49 -16.13
C PRO A 247 18.90 0.37 -16.03
N PRO A 248 20.13 0.56 -16.53
CA PRO A 248 21.16 -0.48 -16.58
C PRO A 248 21.46 -1.09 -15.20
N ALA A 249 21.48 -0.29 -14.14
CA ALA A 249 21.66 -0.75 -12.76
C ALA A 249 20.57 -1.73 -12.27
N VAL A 250 19.39 -1.70 -12.89
CA VAL A 250 18.27 -2.60 -12.56
C VAL A 250 18.30 -3.85 -13.44
N LYS A 251 18.80 -3.76 -14.68
CA LYS A 251 19.04 -4.94 -15.53
C LYS A 251 20.02 -5.91 -14.84
N GLU A 252 21.08 -5.41 -14.20
CA GLU A 252 21.98 -6.24 -13.39
C GLU A 252 21.30 -6.86 -12.16
N LEU A 253 20.42 -6.12 -11.47
CA LEU A 253 19.69 -6.64 -10.30
C LEU A 253 18.58 -7.65 -10.65
N LEU A 254 18.03 -7.57 -11.87
CA LEU A 254 17.01 -8.48 -12.38
C LEU A 254 17.61 -9.70 -13.08
N ALA A 255 18.82 -9.61 -13.63
CA ALA A 255 19.51 -10.72 -14.31
C ALA A 255 20.08 -11.79 -13.34
N VAL A 256 20.15 -11.50 -12.04
CA VAL A 256 20.61 -12.44 -11.00
C VAL A 256 19.43 -13.17 -10.34
N VAL A 257 18.36 -13.46 -11.08
CA VAL A 257 17.23 -14.29 -10.65
C VAL A 257 16.84 -15.25 -11.74
#